data_AF-A0A5N9CM16-F1
#
_entry.id   AF-A0A5N9CM16-F1
#
_cell.length_a   1.000
_cell.length_b   1.000
_cell.length_c   1.000
_cell.angle_alpha   90.00
_cell.angle_beta   90.00
_cell.angle_gamma   90.00
#
_symmetry.space_group_name_H-M   'P 1'
#
loop_
_entity.id
_entity.type
_entity.pdbx_description
1 polymer ?
#
loop_
_entity_poly.entity_id
_entity_poly.type
_entity_poly.pdbx_seq_one_letter_code
_entity_poly.pdbx_strand_id
1 'polypeptide(L)'
;MSVNSKIKEQEIGIEFKVSKFKLWRQGFFRFCRNKPFGAVGGLIVFAVVIIAGVSYIEELINKWFIDASQGEEYFKIINRHDPLYMNIFQKFDAPSWTYWLGTDEFGRDLLSMTVAGSQISVYVGFVSVIIGTGIGAF
;
A
#
# COMPACT_ATOMS: atom_id res chain seq x y z
N MET A 1 -36.19 -17.64 -30.64
CA MET A 1 -37.06 -16.69 -29.91
C MET A 1 -36.47 -16.19 -28.57
N SER A 2 -35.23 -16.56 -28.19
CA SER A 2 -34.66 -16.30 -26.84
C SER A 2 -33.71 -15.10 -26.72
N VAL A 3 -33.21 -14.54 -27.83
CA VAL A 3 -32.17 -13.48 -27.78
C VAL A 3 -32.75 -12.10 -27.46
N ASN A 4 -33.93 -11.77 -28.00
CA ASN A 4 -34.58 -10.47 -27.80
C ASN A 4 -35.08 -10.24 -26.36
N SER A 5 -35.39 -11.30 -25.60
CA SER A 5 -35.84 -11.15 -24.21
C SER A 5 -34.67 -10.81 -23.27
N LYS A 6 -33.48 -11.38 -23.49
CA LYS A 6 -32.28 -11.10 -22.68
C LYS A 6 -31.76 -9.67 -22.85
N ILE A 7 -31.83 -9.13 -24.07
CA ILE A 7 -31.41 -7.74 -24.34
C ILE A 7 -32.33 -6.75 -23.60
N LYS A 8 -33.64 -7.03 -23.57
CA LYS A 8 -34.62 -6.19 -22.89
C LYS A 8 -34.44 -6.17 -21.37
N GLU A 9 -34.11 -7.30 -20.75
CA GLU A 9 -33.80 -7.35 -19.31
C GLU A 9 -32.53 -6.58 -18.94
N GLN A 10 -31.49 -6.58 -19.78
CA GLN A 10 -30.27 -5.80 -19.54
C GLN A 10 -30.50 -4.30 -19.67
N GLU A 11 -31.23 -3.83 -20.69
CA GLU A 11 -31.53 -2.41 -20.82
C GLU A 11 -32.33 -1.87 -19.63
N ILE A 12 -33.33 -2.63 -19.17
CA ILE A 12 -34.12 -2.29 -17.98
C ILE A 12 -33.22 -2.25 -16.72
N GLY A 13 -32.31 -3.21 -16.57
CA GLY A 13 -31.35 -3.24 -15.45
C GLY A 13 -30.38 -2.06 -15.45
N ILE A 14 -29.91 -1.63 -16.62
CA ILE A 14 -29.00 -0.48 -16.79
C ILE A 14 -29.74 0.83 -16.50
N GLU A 15 -30.92 1.04 -17.09
CA GLU A 15 -31.78 2.21 -16.81
C GLU A 15 -32.10 2.36 -15.32
N PHE A 16 -32.40 1.24 -14.64
CA PHE A 16 -32.69 1.26 -13.21
C PHE A 16 -31.46 1.61 -12.36
N LYS A 17 -30.27 1.10 -12.73
CA LYS A 17 -29.00 1.42 -12.07
C LYS A 17 -28.62 2.90 -12.26
N VAL A 18 -28.80 3.44 -13.47
CA VAL A 18 -28.56 4.84 -13.81
C VAL A 18 -29.54 5.78 -13.09
N SER A 19 -30.82 5.40 -13.01
CA SER A 19 -31.87 6.15 -12.31
C SER A 19 -31.59 6.29 -10.81
N LYS A 20 -31.28 5.18 -10.13
CA LYS A 20 -30.96 5.21 -8.68
C LYS A 20 -29.74 6.06 -8.38
N PHE A 21 -28.70 6.00 -9.21
CA PHE A 21 -27.49 6.79 -9.04
C PHE A 21 -27.76 8.29 -9.15
N LYS A 22 -28.57 8.68 -10.15
CA LYS A 22 -28.96 10.08 -10.36
C LYS A 22 -29.79 10.62 -9.19
N LEU A 23 -30.67 9.79 -8.61
CA LEU A 23 -31.51 10.12 -7.46
C LEU A 23 -30.68 10.33 -6.18
N TRP A 24 -29.72 9.43 -5.93
CA TRP A 24 -28.83 9.51 -4.77
C TRP A 24 -27.95 10.77 -4.82
N ARG A 25 -27.38 11.08 -6.00
CA ARG A 25 -26.57 12.30 -6.21
C ARG A 25 -27.38 13.58 -5.95
N GLN A 26 -28.63 13.62 -6.37
CA GLN A 26 -29.52 14.76 -6.12
C GLN A 26 -29.89 14.89 -4.64
N GLY A 27 -30.11 13.78 -3.94
CA GLY A 27 -30.33 13.77 -2.49
C GLY A 27 -29.12 14.32 -1.72
N PHE A 28 -27.91 13.92 -2.11
CA PHE A 28 -26.67 14.38 -1.50
C PHE A 28 -26.44 15.90 -1.68
N PHE A 29 -26.64 16.41 -2.91
CA PHE A 29 -26.53 17.84 -3.17
C PHE A 29 -27.59 18.67 -2.42
N ARG A 30 -28.79 18.13 -2.20
CA ARG A 30 -29.82 18.76 -1.37
C ARG A 30 -29.44 18.76 0.11
N PHE A 31 -28.78 17.71 0.60
CA PHE A 31 -28.29 17.63 1.98
C PHE A 31 -27.18 18.66 2.26
N CYS A 32 -26.16 18.74 1.40
CA CYS A 32 -25.06 19.71 1.55
C CYS A 32 -25.53 21.18 1.48
N ARG A 33 -26.59 21.48 0.71
CA ARG A 33 -27.07 22.86 0.54
C ARG A 33 -28.07 23.32 1.61
N ASN A 34 -28.86 22.41 2.18
CA ASN A 34 -29.94 22.79 3.10
C ASN A 34 -29.59 22.61 4.58
N LYS A 35 -28.47 21.95 4.92
CA LYS A 35 -28.03 21.69 6.31
C LYS A 35 -26.49 21.81 6.43
N PRO A 36 -25.92 23.03 6.46
CA PRO A 36 -24.46 23.24 6.43
C PRO A 36 -23.75 22.62 7.64
N PHE A 37 -24.35 22.67 8.83
CA PHE A 37 -23.77 22.07 10.04
C PHE A 37 -23.70 20.54 9.99
N GLY A 38 -24.66 19.88 9.32
CA GLY A 38 -24.65 18.43 9.13
C GLY A 38 -23.62 17.98 8.11
N ALA A 39 -23.40 18.78 7.06
CA ALA A 39 -22.35 18.53 6.08
C ALA A 39 -20.95 18.67 6.69
N VAL A 40 -20.74 19.71 7.52
CA VAL A 40 -19.48 19.89 8.26
C VAL A 40 -19.24 18.75 9.25
N GLY A 41 -20.27 18.35 10.01
CA GLY A 41 -20.17 17.20 10.93
C GLY A 41 -19.86 15.88 10.21
N GLY A 42 -20.47 15.64 9.05
CA GLY A 42 -20.18 14.47 8.22
C GLY A 42 -18.75 14.46 7.67
N LEU A 43 -18.21 15.63 7.33
CA LEU A 43 -16.83 15.78 6.84
C LEU A 43 -15.82 15.51 7.98
N ILE A 44 -16.10 15.99 9.19
CA ILE A 44 -15.28 15.70 10.38
C ILE A 44 -15.27 14.20 10.68
N VAL A 45 -16.44 13.55 10.69
CA VAL A 45 -16.52 12.09 10.91
C VAL A 45 -15.78 11.32 9.83
N PHE A 46 -15.92 11.73 8.56
CA PHE A 46 -15.19 11.12 7.45
C PHE A 46 -13.67 11.29 7.60
N ALA A 47 -13.21 12.47 8.03
CA ALA A 47 -11.80 12.72 8.30
C ALA A 47 -11.27 11.85 9.45
N VAL A 48 -12.02 11.69 10.55
CA VAL A 48 -11.62 10.82 11.67
C VAL A 48 -11.57 9.35 11.23
N VAL A 49 -12.52 8.89 10.44
CA VAL A 49 -12.52 7.52 9.90
C VAL A 49 -11.33 7.30 8.97
N ILE A 50 -10.98 8.29 8.14
CA ILE A 50 -9.78 8.20 7.31
C ILE A 50 -8.51 8.18 8.16
N ILE A 51 -8.38 9.04 9.17
CA ILE A 51 -7.19 9.06 10.05
C ILE A 51 -7.05 7.74 10.80
N ALA A 52 -8.14 7.22 11.37
CA ALA A 52 -8.15 5.93 12.07
C ALA A 52 -7.87 4.76 11.10
N GLY A 53 -8.43 4.82 9.89
CA GLY A 53 -8.17 3.86 8.83
C GLY A 53 -6.71 3.86 8.38
N VAL A 54 -6.13 5.04 8.18
CA VAL A 54 -4.71 5.20 7.84
C VAL A 54 -3.83 4.66 8.96
N SER A 55 -4.13 4.96 10.22
CA SER A 55 -3.37 4.43 11.36
C SER A 55 -3.45 2.91 11.47
N TYR A 56 -4.63 2.32 11.25
CA TYR A 56 -4.82 0.87 11.24
C TYR A 56 -4.08 0.21 10.06
N ILE A 57 -4.07 0.87 8.90
CA ILE A 57 -3.35 0.40 7.72
C ILE A 57 -1.84 0.47 7.96
N GLU A 58 -1.32 1.55 8.53
CA GLU A 58 0.09 1.66 8.91
C GLU A 58 0.49 0.56 9.90
N GLU A 59 -0.33 0.26 10.90
CA GLU A 59 -0.07 -0.83 11.85
C GLU A 59 -0.10 -2.21 11.19
N LEU A 60 -1.05 -2.46 10.29
CA LEU A 60 -1.16 -3.70 9.54
C LEU A 60 0.05 -3.91 8.61
N ILE A 61 0.46 -2.84 7.93
CA ILE A 61 1.67 -2.80 7.11
C ILE A 61 2.86 -3.10 8.01
N ASN A 62 3.08 -2.35 9.09
CA ASN A 62 4.24 -2.54 9.96
C ASN A 62 4.30 -3.96 10.54
N LYS A 63 3.18 -4.53 10.97
CA LYS A 63 3.12 -5.90 11.50
C LYS A 63 3.48 -6.93 10.43
N TRP A 64 2.92 -6.80 9.23
CA TRP A 64 3.17 -7.76 8.16
C TRP A 64 4.57 -7.59 7.54
N PHE A 65 5.05 -6.35 7.43
CA PHE A 65 6.34 -6.02 6.82
C PHE A 65 7.54 -6.21 7.73
N ILE A 66 7.48 -5.71 8.97
CA ILE A 66 8.62 -5.82 9.90
C ILE A 66 8.79 -7.28 10.31
N ASP A 67 7.71 -8.01 10.60
CA ASP A 67 7.81 -9.44 10.96
C ASP A 67 8.27 -10.31 9.78
N ALA A 68 7.79 -10.05 8.56
CA ALA A 68 8.25 -10.76 7.36
C ALA A 68 9.70 -10.40 6.97
N SER A 69 10.17 -9.19 7.30
CA SER A 69 11.56 -8.77 7.09
C SER A 69 12.51 -9.31 8.15
N GLN A 70 12.03 -9.66 9.34
CA GLN A 70 12.81 -10.20 10.47
C GLN A 70 12.91 -11.73 10.43
N GLY A 71 12.87 -12.34 9.24
CA GLY A 71 13.25 -13.73 9.04
C GLY A 71 14.74 -13.93 9.30
N GLU A 72 15.16 -13.85 10.56
CA GLU A 72 16.52 -14.02 11.10
C GLU A 72 17.26 -15.22 10.47
N GLU A 73 16.53 -16.27 10.08
CA GLU A 73 17.12 -17.43 9.42
C GLU A 73 17.45 -17.23 7.94
N TYR A 74 16.62 -16.54 7.16
CA TYR A 74 16.82 -16.44 5.69
C TYR A 74 17.93 -15.46 5.34
N PHE A 75 18.03 -14.36 6.08
CA PHE A 75 19.05 -13.35 5.86
C PHE A 75 20.46 -13.90 6.10
N LYS A 76 20.63 -14.78 7.08
CA LYS A 76 21.92 -15.41 7.44
C LYS A 76 22.50 -16.31 6.35
N ILE A 77 21.67 -16.84 5.45
CA ILE A 77 22.09 -17.75 4.38
C ILE A 77 22.57 -16.96 3.15
N ILE A 78 21.94 -15.82 2.87
CA ILE A 78 22.25 -14.98 1.71
C ILE A 78 23.31 -13.93 2.05
N ASN A 79 23.28 -13.41 3.29
CA ASN A 79 24.23 -12.43 3.78
C ASN A 79 25.17 -13.01 4.82
N ARG A 80 26.47 -12.89 4.54
CA ARG A 80 27.54 -13.26 5.46
C ARG A 80 27.62 -12.32 6.67
N HIS A 81 27.15 -11.08 6.52
CA HIS A 81 27.29 -10.00 7.48
C HIS A 81 25.92 -9.39 7.84
N ASP A 82 25.66 -9.24 9.14
CA ASP A 82 24.50 -8.54 9.71
C ASP A 82 24.47 -7.08 9.21
N PRO A 83 23.34 -6.58 8.65
CA PRO A 83 23.27 -5.27 7.99
C PRO A 83 23.28 -4.13 9.01
N LEU A 84 22.99 -4.42 10.29
CA LEU A 84 22.97 -3.45 11.37
C LEU A 84 24.23 -3.54 12.25
N TYR A 85 25.06 -4.57 12.04
CA TYR A 85 26.34 -4.69 12.74
C TYR A 85 27.32 -3.60 12.27
N MET A 86 27.72 -2.76 13.21
CA MET A 86 28.66 -1.67 12.97
C MET A 86 30.08 -2.08 13.35
N ASN A 87 31.01 -1.94 12.42
CA ASN A 87 32.43 -2.10 12.70
C ASN A 87 33.21 -0.83 12.38
N ILE A 88 33.37 0.03 13.39
CA ILE A 88 34.10 1.31 13.27
C ILE A 88 35.56 1.17 12.78
N PHE A 89 36.17 -0.01 12.94
CA PHE A 89 37.54 -0.25 12.46
C PHE A 89 37.63 -0.47 10.96
N GLN A 90 36.51 -0.77 10.31
CA GLN A 90 36.40 -1.05 8.87
C GLN A 90 35.54 0.02 8.18
N LYS A 91 35.75 1.28 8.53
CA LYS A 91 35.02 2.42 7.96
C LYS A 91 35.60 2.79 6.59
N PHE A 92 34.73 3.01 5.60
CA PHE A 92 35.13 3.34 4.22
C PHE A 92 36.08 2.33 3.57
N ASP A 93 35.92 1.04 3.89
CA ASP A 93 36.67 0.00 3.20
C ASP A 93 36.19 -0.09 1.75
N ALA A 94 37.16 -0.16 0.83
CA ALA A 94 36.91 -0.34 -0.59
C ALA A 94 36.28 -1.72 -0.86
N PRO A 95 35.60 -1.91 -2.01
CA PRO A 95 35.08 -3.19 -2.43
C PRO A 95 36.13 -4.30 -2.35
N SER A 96 35.81 -5.37 -1.61
CA SER A 96 36.69 -6.51 -1.37
C SER A 96 35.89 -7.82 -1.40
N TRP A 97 36.58 -8.96 -1.41
CA TRP A 97 35.92 -10.28 -1.35
C TRP A 97 35.13 -10.50 -0.05
N THR A 98 35.46 -9.75 1.01
CA THR A 98 34.73 -9.73 2.28
C THR A 98 33.53 -8.78 2.21
N TYR A 99 33.72 -7.57 1.69
CA TYR A 99 32.69 -6.55 1.51
C TYR A 99 32.52 -6.22 0.04
N TRP A 100 31.60 -6.91 -0.66
CA TRP A 100 31.51 -6.81 -2.12
C TRP A 100 31.23 -5.41 -2.63
N LEU A 101 30.50 -4.59 -1.85
CA LEU A 101 30.23 -3.19 -2.16
C LEU A 101 31.00 -2.22 -1.27
N GLY A 102 31.90 -2.72 -0.41
CA GLY A 102 32.59 -1.93 0.60
C GLY A 102 31.72 -1.64 1.83
N THR A 103 32.19 -0.73 2.67
CA THR A 103 31.52 -0.34 3.92
C THR A 103 31.19 1.15 3.98
N ASP A 104 30.19 1.51 4.77
CA ASP A 104 29.80 2.92 4.98
C ASP A 104 30.61 3.64 6.08
N GLU A 105 30.16 4.85 6.43
CA GLU A 105 30.74 5.67 7.50
C GLU A 105 30.70 5.02 8.91
N PHE A 106 29.80 4.07 9.13
CA PHE A 106 29.69 3.28 10.36
C PHE A 106 30.33 1.89 10.24
N GLY A 107 30.97 1.60 9.10
CA GLY A 107 31.60 0.31 8.82
C GLY A 107 30.59 -0.82 8.61
N ARG A 108 29.37 -0.48 8.16
CA ARG A 108 28.33 -1.46 7.83
C ARG A 108 28.49 -1.96 6.40
N ASP A 109 28.18 -3.23 6.14
CA ASP A 109 28.23 -3.82 4.81
C ASP A 109 27.12 -3.23 3.91
N LEU A 110 27.53 -2.53 2.85
CA LEU A 110 26.64 -1.87 1.89
C LEU A 110 25.79 -2.86 1.09
N LEU A 111 26.32 -4.06 0.80
CA LEU A 111 25.57 -5.11 0.12
C LEU A 111 24.45 -5.60 1.02
N SER A 112 24.77 -5.90 2.27
CA SER A 112 23.80 -6.35 3.26
C SER A 112 22.65 -5.37 3.43
N MET A 113 22.97 -4.09 3.54
CA MET A 113 21.99 -3.02 3.73
C MET A 113 21.10 -2.83 2.50
N THR A 114 21.67 -2.95 1.29
CA THR A 114 20.92 -2.82 0.03
C THR A 114 19.97 -4.00 -0.17
N VAL A 115 20.43 -5.23 0.07
CA VAL A 115 19.59 -6.42 -0.04
C VAL A 115 18.43 -6.36 0.95
N ALA A 116 18.70 -5.99 2.21
CA ALA A 116 17.66 -5.82 3.22
C ALA A 116 16.61 -4.77 2.80
N GLY A 117 17.04 -3.60 2.29
CA GLY A 117 16.12 -2.56 1.82
C GLY A 117 15.32 -2.95 0.57
N SER A 118 15.94 -3.70 -0.35
CA SER A 118 15.32 -4.07 -1.63
C SER A 118 14.07 -4.93 -1.49
N GLN A 119 14.02 -5.80 -0.49
CA GLN A 119 12.88 -6.69 -0.22
C GLN A 119 11.60 -5.89 0.05
N ILE A 120 11.73 -4.81 0.82
CA ILE A 120 10.63 -3.91 1.15
C ILE A 120 10.13 -3.20 -0.10
N SER A 121 11.05 -2.67 -0.92
CA SER A 121 10.70 -1.95 -2.16
C SER A 121 9.96 -2.84 -3.16
N VAL A 122 10.43 -4.08 -3.34
CA VAL A 122 9.80 -5.05 -4.27
C VAL A 122 8.39 -5.40 -3.80
N TYR A 123 8.20 -5.66 -2.51
CA TYR A 123 6.90 -6.05 -1.99
C TYR A 123 5.88 -4.89 -2.07
N VAL A 124 6.25 -3.67 -1.69
CA VAL A 124 5.37 -2.49 -1.82
C VAL A 124 4.99 -2.26 -3.28
N GLY A 125 5.97 -2.32 -4.20
CA GLY A 125 5.72 -2.15 -5.63
C GLY A 125 4.75 -3.20 -6.17
N PHE A 126 4.94 -4.46 -5.79
CA PHE A 126 4.08 -5.56 -6.22
C PHE A 126 2.63 -5.41 -5.72
N VAL A 127 2.44 -5.12 -4.42
CA VAL A 127 1.12 -4.90 -3.84
C VAL A 127 0.43 -3.68 -4.46
N SER A 128 1.18 -2.59 -4.69
CA SER A 128 0.67 -1.38 -5.33
C SER A 128 0.13 -1.66 -6.74
N VAL A 129 0.84 -2.45 -7.54
CA VAL A 129 0.39 -2.85 -8.89
C VAL A 129 -0.86 -3.71 -8.83
N ILE A 130 -0.93 -4.69 -7.93
CA ILE A 130 -2.13 -5.54 -7.78
C ILE A 130 -3.36 -4.70 -7.44
N ILE A 131 -3.24 -3.78 -6.49
CA ILE A 131 -4.35 -2.91 -6.08
C ILE A 131 -4.71 -1.95 -7.20
N GLY A 132 -3.72 -1.30 -7.81
CA GLY A 132 -3.92 -0.32 -8.88
C GLY A 132 -4.57 -0.93 -10.12
N THR A 133 -4.07 -2.09 -10.58
CA THR A 133 -4.67 -2.83 -11.70
C THR A 133 -6.02 -3.43 -11.31
N GLY A 134 -6.15 -3.97 -10.09
CA GLY A 134 -7.40 -4.57 -9.62
C GLY A 134 -8.55 -3.55 -9.54
N ILE A 135 -8.30 -2.36 -9.00
CA ILE A 135 -9.31 -1.29 -8.93
C ILE A 135 -9.48 -0.62 -10.29
N GLY A 136 -8.39 -0.39 -11.04
CA GLY A 136 -8.42 0.31 -12.32
C GLY A 136 -8.98 -0.49 -13.50
N ALA A 137 -9.06 -1.82 -13.38
CA ALA A 137 -9.60 -2.68 -14.43
C ALA A 137 -11.13 -2.84 -14.42
N PHE A 138 -11.82 -2.42 -13.35
CA PHE A 138 -13.29 -2.47 -13.21
C PHE A 138 -13.93 -1.09 -13.32
#